data_AF-A0A968GK94-F1
#
_entry.id   AF-A0A968GK94-F1
#
_cell.length_a   1.000
_cell.length_b   1.000
_cell.length_c   1.000
_cell.angle_alpha   90.00
_cell.angle_beta   90.00
_cell.angle_gamma   90.00
#
_symmetry.space_group_name_H-M   'P 1'
#
loop_
_entity.id
_entity.type
_entity.pdbx_description
1 polymer ?
#
loop_
_entity_poly.entity_id
_entity_poly.type
_entity_poly.pdbx_seq_one_letter_code
_entity_poly.pdbx_strand_id
1 'polypeptide(L)'
;MESGGRVESAAGNAHSRDAGSGWRSGMKRIDSIQGYQGGYLIGFIIIGVIALRNILFFGGTPVFALMLVLLAVYTLLYITEPWLSLRWGWVPYLYFPCQTALVIALTALRPFTDISSLLYVPLCIQALRAFSRPTAMALITFYVLLLAVTVILGMGWLEGLALTLLDLAVAGFILSYDLLYSRTQADQVESERLLTELQSAHQKLQEYAAQAEELAAARERNRLARELHDSGSQAIFSITLTSQSARLLLDREPARVPEQLDHLQTMTGEALAQLRSLIAQLRPPQKL
;
A
#
# COMPACT_ATOMS: atom_id res chain seq x y z
N MET A 1 7.92 28.52 -49.31
CA MET A 1 8.28 29.53 -48.28
C MET A 1 7.08 29.61 -47.33
N GLU A 2 6.77 28.59 -46.55
CA GLU A 2 7.50 27.95 -45.44
C GLU A 2 7.72 28.84 -44.19
N SER A 3 7.37 28.22 -43.06
CA SER A 3 7.59 28.57 -41.66
C SER A 3 6.64 29.58 -41.00
N GLY A 4 5.85 29.05 -40.05
CA GLY A 4 4.97 29.81 -39.18
C GLY A 4 4.18 28.87 -38.27
N GLY A 5 4.87 27.96 -37.57
CA GLY A 5 4.20 26.97 -36.72
C GLY A 5 5.14 26.31 -35.72
N ARG A 6 4.70 26.33 -34.45
CA ARG A 6 5.19 25.57 -33.29
C ARG A 6 6.54 25.97 -32.69
N VAL A 7 6.50 26.85 -31.69
CA VAL A 7 7.38 26.76 -30.51
C VAL A 7 6.61 27.24 -29.27
N GLU A 8 5.62 26.50 -28.81
CA GLU A 8 4.98 26.78 -27.50
C GLU A 8 4.24 25.55 -26.94
N SER A 9 4.94 24.43 -26.74
CA SER A 9 4.39 23.31 -25.94
C SER A 9 5.47 22.27 -25.61
N ALA A 10 6.43 22.62 -24.75
CA ALA A 10 7.38 21.62 -24.23
C ALA A 10 7.91 21.89 -22.81
N ALA A 11 7.72 23.08 -22.24
CA ALA A 11 8.31 23.42 -20.95
C ALA A 11 7.43 23.06 -19.72
N GLY A 12 6.16 22.70 -19.91
CA GLY A 12 5.20 22.54 -18.80
C GLY A 12 5.11 21.15 -18.15
N ASN A 13 5.78 20.13 -18.69
CA ASN A 13 5.47 18.72 -18.33
C ASN A 13 6.64 17.92 -17.74
N ALA A 14 7.77 18.57 -17.43
CA ALA A 14 8.93 17.91 -16.82
C ALA A 14 8.93 17.98 -15.28
N HIS A 15 8.17 18.90 -14.67
CA HIS A 15 8.28 19.17 -13.23
C HIS A 15 7.30 18.38 -12.34
N SER A 16 6.37 17.61 -12.92
CA SER A 16 5.35 16.85 -12.17
C SER A 16 5.63 15.34 -12.06
N ARG A 17 6.64 14.81 -12.77
CA ARG A 17 6.99 13.37 -12.73
C ARG A 17 8.02 13.01 -11.66
N ASP A 18 8.85 13.95 -11.21
CA ASP A 18 9.90 13.69 -10.20
C ASP A 18 9.44 13.80 -8.75
N ALA A 19 8.32 14.47 -8.46
CA ALA A 19 7.80 14.58 -7.10
C ALA A 19 7.23 13.25 -6.55
N GLY A 20 6.79 12.34 -7.44
CA GLY A 20 6.21 11.04 -7.07
C GLY A 20 7.25 9.93 -6.83
N SER A 21 8.47 10.06 -7.35
CA SER A 21 9.52 9.04 -7.21
C SER A 21 10.23 9.11 -5.85
N GLY A 22 10.46 10.33 -5.34
CA GLY A 22 11.06 10.59 -4.03
C GLY A 22 10.16 10.14 -2.87
N TRP A 23 8.85 10.42 -2.94
CA TRP A 23 7.88 9.99 -1.93
C TRP A 23 7.72 8.46 -1.89
N ARG A 24 7.68 7.79 -3.05
CA ARG A 24 7.68 6.31 -3.13
C ARG A 24 8.98 5.69 -2.62
N SER A 25 10.12 6.34 -2.83
CA SER A 25 11.40 5.93 -2.23
C SER A 25 11.43 6.12 -0.72
N GLY A 26 10.77 7.16 -0.18
CA GLY A 26 10.67 7.42 1.25
C GLY A 26 9.79 6.41 1.97
N MET A 27 8.63 6.06 1.38
CA MET A 27 7.69 5.10 1.97
C MET A 27 8.26 3.68 2.01
N LYS A 28 8.89 3.21 0.93
CA LYS A 28 9.65 1.93 0.94
C LYS A 28 10.78 1.93 1.98
N ARG A 29 11.34 3.09 2.31
CA ARG A 29 12.40 3.22 3.33
C ARG A 29 11.82 3.14 4.74
N ILE A 30 10.65 3.72 4.99
CA ILE A 30 9.95 3.67 6.28
C ILE A 30 9.40 2.27 6.57
N ASP A 31 8.82 1.60 5.58
CA ASP A 31 8.34 0.21 5.70
C ASP A 31 9.51 -0.75 5.91
N SER A 32 10.67 -0.47 5.28
CA SER A 32 11.89 -1.24 5.56
C SER A 32 12.29 -1.12 7.04
N ILE A 33 12.12 0.04 7.68
CA ILE A 33 12.48 0.27 9.10
C ILE A 33 11.53 -0.47 10.07
N GLN A 34 10.27 -0.72 9.71
CA GLN A 34 9.35 -1.50 10.57
C GLN A 34 9.73 -2.98 10.66
N GLY A 35 10.26 -3.58 9.58
CA GLY A 35 10.86 -4.92 9.62
C GLY A 35 12.19 -4.97 10.41
N TYR A 36 12.84 -3.83 10.63
CA TYR A 36 14.11 -3.79 11.37
C TYR A 36 13.90 -4.15 12.85
N GLN A 37 12.78 -3.77 13.47
CA GLN A 37 12.65 -3.81 14.93
C GLN A 37 12.65 -5.21 15.55
N GLY A 38 12.11 -6.23 14.85
CA GLY A 38 11.98 -7.58 15.40
C GLY A 38 13.31 -8.22 15.80
N GLY A 39 14.29 -8.21 14.89
CA GLY A 39 15.63 -8.76 15.15
C GLY A 39 16.44 -7.98 16.18
N TYR A 40 16.26 -6.65 16.28
CA TYR A 40 16.93 -5.87 17.33
C TYR A 40 16.36 -6.17 18.71
N LEU A 41 15.05 -6.36 18.82
CA LEU A 41 14.40 -6.73 20.08
C LEU A 41 14.95 -8.05 20.62
N ILE A 42 15.14 -9.05 19.75
CA ILE A 42 15.74 -10.34 20.12
C ILE A 42 17.16 -10.16 20.65
N GLY A 43 17.97 -9.32 19.98
CA GLY A 43 19.32 -9.00 20.44
C GLY A 43 19.35 -8.32 21.82
N PHE A 44 18.46 -7.36 22.07
CA PHE A 44 18.34 -6.73 23.39
C PHE A 44 17.90 -7.70 24.47
N ILE A 45 16.99 -8.62 24.16
CA ILE A 45 16.57 -9.66 25.10
C ILE A 45 17.76 -10.56 25.45
N ILE A 46 18.53 -11.02 24.46
CA ILE A 46 19.72 -11.85 24.67
C ILE A 46 20.74 -11.12 25.56
N ILE A 47 21.09 -9.87 25.23
CA ILE A 47 22.03 -9.05 26.00
C ILE A 47 21.52 -8.85 27.43
N GLY A 48 20.23 -8.56 27.60
CA GLY A 48 19.60 -8.37 28.91
C GLY A 48 19.63 -9.63 29.77
N VAL A 49 19.35 -10.80 29.18
CA VAL A 49 19.43 -12.10 29.86
C VAL A 49 20.88 -12.41 30.29
N ILE A 50 21.86 -12.15 29.42
CA ILE A 50 23.29 -12.30 29.73
C ILE A 50 23.68 -11.38 30.89
N ALA A 51 23.32 -10.09 30.83
CA ALA A 51 23.62 -9.14 31.89
C ALA A 51 23.02 -9.56 33.23
N LEU A 52 21.71 -9.89 33.24
CA LEU A 52 20.97 -10.28 34.43
C LEU A 52 21.55 -11.55 35.08
N ARG A 53 21.78 -12.61 34.30
CA ARG A 53 22.36 -13.86 34.80
C ARG A 53 23.74 -13.62 35.40
N ASN A 54 24.57 -12.79 34.77
CA ASN A 54 25.92 -12.56 35.27
C ASN A 54 25.94 -11.69 36.53
N ILE A 55 25.04 -10.71 36.65
CA ILE A 55 24.87 -9.94 37.89
C ILE A 55 24.44 -10.86 39.04
N LEU A 56 23.46 -11.75 38.82
CA LEU A 56 22.90 -12.60 39.87
C LEU A 56 23.87 -13.68 40.37
N PHE A 57 24.65 -14.29 39.46
CA PHE A 57 25.46 -15.47 39.79
C PHE A 57 26.95 -15.17 39.95
N PHE A 58 27.47 -14.07 39.41
CA PHE A 58 28.92 -13.81 39.33
C PHE A 58 29.35 -12.40 39.78
N GLY A 59 28.45 -11.63 40.40
CA GLY A 59 28.67 -10.24 40.84
C GLY A 59 29.78 -9.99 41.86
N GLY A 60 30.53 -11.03 42.27
CA GLY A 60 31.70 -10.92 43.17
C GLY A 60 33.02 -11.41 42.56
N THR A 61 33.04 -11.81 41.29
CA THR A 61 34.28 -12.29 40.64
C THR A 61 35.18 -11.12 40.22
N PRO A 62 36.52 -11.24 40.28
CA PRO A 62 37.43 -10.15 39.90
C PRO A 62 37.33 -9.77 38.41
N VAL A 63 36.80 -10.68 37.60
CA VAL A 63 36.62 -10.52 36.15
C VAL A 63 35.27 -9.88 35.80
N PHE A 64 34.34 -9.77 36.76
CA PHE A 64 32.98 -9.28 36.54
C PHE A 64 32.92 -7.86 35.97
N ALA A 65 33.72 -6.93 36.53
CA ALA A 65 33.77 -5.56 36.06
C ALA A 65 34.23 -5.46 34.59
N LEU A 66 35.23 -6.26 34.21
CA LEU A 66 35.72 -6.34 32.83
C LEU A 66 34.63 -6.89 31.89
N MET A 67 33.92 -7.94 32.32
CA MET A 67 32.80 -8.52 31.56
C MET A 67 31.69 -7.48 31.32
N LEU A 68 31.30 -6.71 32.34
CA LEU A 68 30.30 -5.65 32.20
C LEU A 68 30.74 -4.56 31.22
N VAL A 69 32.01 -4.13 31.29
CA VAL A 69 32.54 -3.12 30.36
C VAL A 69 32.51 -3.65 28.93
N LEU A 70 32.97 -4.89 28.68
CA LEU A 70 32.94 -5.49 27.35
C LEU A 70 31.51 -5.66 26.83
N LEU A 71 30.57 -6.09 27.67
CA LEU A 71 29.16 -6.22 27.30
C LEU A 71 28.53 -4.85 27.00
N ALA A 72 28.87 -3.81 27.78
CA ALA A 72 28.40 -2.45 27.54
C ALA A 72 28.93 -1.89 26.22
N VAL A 73 30.21 -2.11 25.91
CA VAL A 73 30.82 -1.73 24.63
C VAL A 73 30.14 -2.48 23.48
N TYR A 74 29.93 -3.79 23.61
CA TYR A 74 29.18 -4.58 22.63
C TYR A 74 27.77 -4.02 22.38
N THR A 75 27.05 -3.68 23.45
CA THR A 75 25.69 -3.12 23.38
C THR A 75 25.66 -1.74 22.74
N LEU A 76 26.64 -0.89 23.04
CA LEU A 76 26.76 0.43 22.43
C LEU A 76 27.00 0.30 20.93
N LEU A 77 27.91 -0.57 20.51
CA LEU A 77 28.13 -0.89 19.10
C LEU A 77 26.83 -1.36 18.45
N TYR A 78 26.13 -2.31 19.09
CA TYR A 78 24.87 -2.87 18.62
C TYR A 78 23.78 -1.80 18.36
N ILE A 79 23.66 -0.81 19.25
CA ILE A 79 22.69 0.31 19.12
C ILE A 79 23.09 1.28 18.01
N THR A 80 24.39 1.52 17.84
CA THR A 80 24.89 2.51 16.87
C THR A 80 24.90 2.02 15.43
N GLU A 81 24.86 0.70 15.21
CA GLU A 81 24.94 0.07 13.89
C GLU A 81 23.88 0.55 12.87
N PRO A 82 22.56 0.63 13.19
CA PRO A 82 21.56 1.14 12.25
C PRO A 82 21.82 2.56 11.77
N TRP A 83 22.39 3.41 12.62
CA TRP A 83 22.67 4.82 12.31
C TRP A 83 23.94 4.97 11.47
N LEU A 84 24.96 4.17 11.78
CA LEU A 84 26.27 4.23 11.14
C LEU A 84 26.25 3.61 9.73
N SER A 85 25.52 2.49 9.56
CA SER A 85 25.36 1.80 8.28
C SER A 85 24.57 2.63 7.26
N LEU A 86 23.62 3.44 7.73
CA LEU A 86 22.87 4.39 6.88
C LEU A 86 23.72 5.57 6.39
N ARG A 87 24.71 5.99 7.18
CA ARG A 87 25.50 7.20 6.88
C ARG A 87 26.70 6.90 5.99
N TRP A 88 27.41 5.78 6.21
CA TRP A 88 28.64 5.43 5.49
C TRP A 88 28.73 3.92 5.17
N GLY A 89 28.73 3.57 3.88
CA GLY A 89 28.68 2.17 3.42
C GLY A 89 29.93 1.30 3.68
N TRP A 90 31.06 1.88 4.09
CA TRP A 90 32.30 1.14 4.42
C TRP A 90 32.41 0.80 5.91
N VAL A 91 31.62 1.46 6.76
CA VAL A 91 31.65 1.28 8.23
C VAL A 91 31.31 -0.15 8.68
N PRO A 92 30.36 -0.88 8.06
CA PRO A 92 30.09 -2.27 8.44
C PRO A 92 31.34 -3.16 8.40
N TYR A 93 32.23 -2.96 7.43
CA TYR A 93 33.44 -3.79 7.28
C TYR A 93 34.44 -3.64 8.44
N LEU A 94 34.47 -2.50 9.14
CA LEU A 94 35.28 -2.31 10.35
C LEU A 94 34.53 -2.70 11.62
N TYR A 95 33.22 -2.48 11.60
CA TYR A 95 32.32 -2.74 12.71
C TYR A 95 32.23 -4.23 13.06
N PHE A 96 31.98 -5.10 12.08
CA PHE A 96 31.79 -6.54 12.32
C PHE A 96 33.03 -7.23 12.93
N PRO A 97 34.27 -6.98 12.45
CA PRO A 97 35.47 -7.49 13.10
C PRO A 97 35.63 -7.01 14.54
N CYS A 98 35.32 -5.74 14.83
CA CYS A 98 35.39 -5.19 16.18
C CYS A 98 34.39 -5.88 17.13
N GLN A 99 33.14 -6.04 16.68
CA GLN A 99 32.11 -6.73 17.44
C GLN A 99 32.44 -8.23 17.62
N THR A 100 33.01 -8.86 16.61
CA THR A 100 33.49 -10.26 16.69
C THR A 100 34.60 -10.40 17.73
N ALA A 101 35.57 -9.48 17.74
CA ALA A 101 36.64 -9.47 18.73
C ALA A 101 36.10 -9.31 20.17
N LEU A 102 35.05 -8.49 20.36
CA LEU A 102 34.37 -8.36 21.65
C LEU A 102 33.68 -9.65 22.08
N VAL A 103 33.00 -10.37 21.16
CA VAL A 103 32.38 -11.66 21.47
C VAL A 103 33.44 -12.72 21.80
N ILE A 104 34.56 -12.77 21.07
CA ILE A 104 35.69 -13.66 21.40
C ILE A 104 36.25 -13.32 22.78
N ALA A 105 36.45 -12.04 23.10
CA ALA A 105 36.93 -11.61 24.42
C ALA A 105 35.95 -12.00 25.53
N LEU A 106 34.64 -11.79 25.35
CA LEU A 106 33.61 -12.16 26.32
C LEU A 106 33.54 -13.67 26.53
N THR A 107 33.62 -14.45 25.45
CA THR A 107 33.63 -15.92 25.51
C THR A 107 34.94 -16.48 26.06
N ALA A 108 36.06 -15.77 25.97
CA ALA A 108 37.33 -16.21 26.58
C ALA A 108 37.37 -16.02 28.10
N LEU A 109 36.54 -15.14 28.67
CA LEU A 109 36.52 -14.86 30.10
C LEU A 109 35.76 -15.96 30.86
N ARG A 110 36.49 -16.86 31.53
CA ARG A 110 35.88 -17.84 32.44
C ARG A 110 35.35 -17.15 33.71
N PRO A 111 34.14 -17.49 34.20
CA PRO A 111 33.23 -18.60 33.83
C PRO A 111 32.08 -18.18 32.87
N PHE A 112 32.25 -17.11 32.09
CA PHE A 112 31.18 -16.51 31.27
C PHE A 112 31.02 -17.15 29.89
N THR A 113 31.86 -18.11 29.55
CA THR A 113 31.88 -18.92 28.31
C THR A 113 30.49 -19.40 27.89
N ASP A 114 29.68 -19.91 28.82
CA ASP A 114 28.39 -20.55 28.53
C ASP A 114 27.39 -19.64 27.84
N ILE A 115 27.04 -18.53 28.50
CA ILE A 115 25.90 -17.70 28.08
C ILE A 115 26.34 -16.63 27.08
N SER A 116 27.63 -16.30 27.07
CA SER A 116 28.20 -15.29 26.16
C SER A 116 28.27 -15.79 24.72
N SER A 117 28.25 -17.11 24.49
CA SER A 117 28.17 -17.70 23.15
C SER A 117 26.88 -17.30 22.41
N LEU A 118 25.80 -17.00 23.14
CA LEU A 118 24.55 -16.54 22.56
C LEU A 118 24.68 -15.20 21.80
N LEU A 119 25.74 -14.42 22.05
CA LEU A 119 26.04 -13.18 21.32
C LEU A 119 26.44 -13.40 19.86
N TYR A 120 26.76 -14.64 19.44
CA TYR A 120 26.91 -14.97 18.02
C TYR A 120 25.58 -14.90 17.25
N VAL A 121 24.43 -15.09 17.93
CA VAL A 121 23.12 -15.05 17.27
C VAL A 121 22.77 -13.64 16.73
N PRO A 122 22.86 -12.55 17.53
CA PRO A 122 22.67 -11.20 17.00
C PRO A 122 23.65 -10.84 15.86
N LEU A 123 24.90 -11.32 15.89
CA LEU A 123 25.88 -11.13 14.81
C LEU A 123 25.42 -11.77 13.49
N CYS A 124 24.85 -12.97 13.54
CA CYS A 124 24.27 -13.64 12.37
C CYS A 124 23.09 -12.86 11.78
N ILE A 125 22.19 -12.34 12.64
CA ILE A 125 21.05 -11.52 12.21
C ILE A 125 21.54 -10.22 11.57
N GLN A 126 22.52 -9.54 12.18
CA GLN A 126 23.11 -8.33 11.62
C GLN A 126 23.79 -8.59 10.27
N ALA A 127 24.52 -9.71 10.12
CA ALA A 127 25.16 -10.07 8.86
C ALA A 127 24.16 -10.29 7.72
N LEU A 128 23.01 -10.93 8.02
CA LEU A 128 21.94 -11.16 7.05
C LEU A 128 21.30 -9.87 6.53
N ARG A 129 21.33 -8.82 7.36
CA ARG A 129 20.71 -7.52 7.07
C ARG A 129 21.68 -6.53 6.44
N ALA A 130 22.92 -6.51 6.88
CA ALA A 130 23.94 -5.55 6.43
C ALA A 130 24.56 -5.93 5.08
N PHE A 131 24.58 -7.21 4.72
CA PHE A 131 25.28 -7.70 3.53
C PHE A 131 24.35 -8.42 2.55
N SER A 132 24.82 -8.57 1.30
CA SER A 132 24.13 -9.39 0.30
C SER A 132 24.00 -10.85 0.75
N ARG A 133 22.98 -11.57 0.26
CA ARG A 133 22.74 -12.98 0.65
C ARG A 133 23.98 -13.90 0.56
N PRO A 134 24.82 -13.89 -0.49
CA PRO A 134 25.99 -14.78 -0.53
C PRO A 134 27.04 -14.42 0.53
N THR A 135 27.33 -13.13 0.71
CA THR A 135 28.28 -12.65 1.73
C THR A 135 27.76 -12.89 3.15
N ALA A 136 26.46 -12.72 3.37
CA ALA A 136 25.83 -13.00 4.65
C ALA A 136 25.92 -14.49 5.03
N MET A 137 25.65 -15.40 4.09
CA MET A 137 25.76 -16.84 4.34
C MET A 137 27.19 -17.28 4.65
N ALA A 138 28.19 -16.69 3.97
CA ALA A 138 29.59 -16.91 4.27
C ALA A 138 29.95 -16.44 5.69
N LEU A 139 29.49 -15.26 6.11
CA LEU A 139 29.69 -14.72 7.45
C LEU A 139 28.98 -15.56 8.53
N ILE A 140 27.75 -16.00 8.29
CA ILE A 140 27.01 -16.86 9.21
C ILE A 140 27.77 -18.18 9.40
N THR A 141 28.25 -18.79 8.30
CA THR A 141 29.04 -20.01 8.37
C THR A 141 30.33 -19.79 9.16
N PHE A 142 31.01 -18.67 8.93
CA PHE A 142 32.17 -18.27 9.72
C PHE A 142 31.86 -18.11 11.21
N TYR A 143 30.78 -17.43 11.58
CA TYR A 143 30.39 -17.25 12.98
C TYR A 143 29.97 -18.55 13.66
N VAL A 144 29.30 -19.47 12.95
CA VAL A 144 28.97 -20.80 13.47
C VAL A 144 30.24 -21.62 13.74
N LEU A 145 31.22 -21.58 12.84
CA LEU A 145 32.51 -22.24 13.05
C LEU A 145 33.28 -21.60 14.21
N LEU A 146 33.29 -20.27 14.30
CA LEU A 146 33.96 -19.53 15.35
C LEU A 146 33.33 -19.79 16.73
N LEU A 147 32.00 -19.84 16.80
CA LEU A 147 31.24 -20.31 17.97
C LEU A 147 31.71 -21.70 18.38
N ALA A 148 31.75 -22.66 17.45
CA ALA A 148 32.18 -24.03 17.74
C ALA A 148 33.60 -24.08 18.33
N VAL A 149 34.54 -23.37 17.71
CA VAL A 149 35.93 -23.31 18.17
C VAL A 149 36.04 -22.66 19.57
N THR A 150 35.37 -21.53 19.79
CA THR A 150 35.47 -20.79 21.06
C THR A 150 34.88 -21.57 22.23
N VAL A 151 33.75 -22.25 22.05
CA VAL A 151 33.13 -23.04 23.11
C VAL A 151 33.90 -24.33 23.37
N ILE A 152 34.36 -25.05 22.33
CA ILE A 152 35.16 -26.28 22.48
C ILE A 152 36.48 -26.01 23.20
N LEU A 153 37.18 -24.92 22.87
CA LEU A 153 38.40 -24.52 23.58
C LEU A 153 38.10 -24.06 25.02
N GLY A 154 36.94 -23.43 25.25
CA GLY A 154 36.51 -22.92 26.54
C GLY A 154 36.09 -24.01 27.54
N MET A 155 35.36 -25.03 27.08
CA MET A 155 34.64 -26.01 27.91
C MET A 155 35.13 -27.45 27.71
N GLY A 156 35.97 -27.70 26.71
CA GLY A 156 36.33 -29.04 26.28
C GLY A 156 35.35 -29.62 25.26
N TRP A 157 35.69 -30.80 24.75
CA TRP A 157 35.05 -31.34 23.54
C TRP A 157 33.59 -31.77 23.74
N LEU A 158 33.27 -32.43 24.85
CA LEU A 158 31.92 -32.94 25.15
C LEU A 158 30.93 -31.82 25.47
N GLU A 159 31.25 -30.99 26.46
CA GLU A 159 30.41 -29.86 26.86
C GLU A 159 30.29 -28.83 25.74
N GLY A 160 31.41 -28.56 25.05
CA GLY A 160 31.40 -27.62 23.93
C GLY A 160 30.57 -28.10 22.74
N LEU A 161 30.61 -29.38 22.38
CA LEU A 161 29.71 -29.91 21.34
C LEU A 161 28.24 -29.82 21.74
N ALA A 162 27.90 -30.11 23.00
CA ALA A 162 26.52 -30.02 23.46
C ALA A 162 25.97 -28.58 23.39
N LEU A 163 26.74 -27.61 23.89
CA LEU A 163 26.36 -26.19 23.86
C LEU A 163 26.29 -25.64 22.43
N THR A 164 27.23 -26.00 21.57
CA THR A 164 27.23 -25.52 20.18
C THR A 164 26.04 -26.05 19.38
N LEU A 165 25.62 -27.30 19.61
CA LEU A 165 24.40 -27.83 19.03
C LEU A 165 23.15 -27.10 19.55
N LEU A 166 23.10 -26.80 20.84
CA LEU A 166 22.02 -26.04 21.44
C LEU A 166 21.94 -24.62 20.85
N ASP A 167 23.06 -23.91 20.80
CA ASP A 167 23.14 -22.56 20.24
C ASP A 167 22.79 -22.54 18.75
N LEU A 168 23.19 -23.57 18.00
CA LEU A 168 22.82 -23.70 16.59
C LEU A 168 21.32 -23.93 16.41
N ALA A 169 20.69 -24.73 17.27
CA ALA A 169 19.23 -24.92 17.25
C ALA A 169 18.49 -23.62 17.56
N VAL A 170 18.94 -22.87 18.57
CA VAL A 170 18.39 -21.56 18.96
C VAL A 170 18.58 -20.54 17.83
N ALA A 171 19.79 -20.45 17.25
CA ALA A 171 20.09 -19.57 16.12
C ALA A 171 19.23 -19.90 14.90
N GLY A 172 19.11 -21.19 14.56
CA GLY A 172 18.29 -21.67 13.45
C GLY A 172 16.81 -21.33 13.62
N PHE A 173 16.28 -21.50 14.83
CA PHE A 173 14.90 -21.12 15.16
C PHE A 173 14.71 -19.60 15.02
N ILE A 174 15.59 -18.79 15.61
CA ILE A 174 15.50 -17.33 15.55
C ILE A 174 15.60 -16.81 14.12
N LEU A 175 16.57 -17.30 13.33
CA LEU A 175 16.73 -16.91 11.93
C LEU A 175 15.53 -17.34 11.07
N SER A 176 14.96 -18.52 11.33
CA SER A 176 13.75 -18.99 10.66
C SER A 176 12.56 -18.06 10.94
N TYR A 177 12.36 -17.67 12.21
CA TYR A 177 11.33 -16.72 12.60
C TYR A 177 11.54 -15.33 11.96
N ASP A 178 12.76 -14.79 11.93
CA ASP A 178 13.05 -13.49 11.32
C ASP A 178 12.75 -13.48 9.81
N LEU A 179 13.13 -14.56 9.11
CA LEU A 179 12.85 -14.73 7.68
C LEU A 179 11.35 -14.88 7.39
N LEU A 180 10.62 -15.64 8.21
CA LEU A 180 9.19 -15.85 8.03
C LEU A 180 8.42 -14.56 8.31
N TYR A 181 8.72 -13.89 9.42
CA TYR A 181 8.09 -12.64 9.82
C TYR A 181 8.29 -11.53 8.78
N SER A 182 9.51 -11.42 8.23
CA SER A 182 9.82 -10.45 7.17
C SER A 182 8.99 -10.68 5.90
N ARG A 183 8.69 -11.94 5.54
CA ARG A 183 7.83 -12.25 4.39
C ARG A 183 6.39 -11.84 4.67
N THR A 184 5.87 -12.20 5.84
CA THR A 184 4.48 -11.89 6.22
C THR A 184 4.22 -10.38 6.28
N GLN A 185 5.17 -9.58 6.79
CA GLN A 185 5.02 -8.12 6.77
C GLN A 185 4.94 -7.56 5.36
N ALA A 186 5.81 -8.02 4.44
CA ALA A 186 5.78 -7.56 3.05
C ALA A 186 4.44 -7.88 2.37
N ASP A 187 3.89 -9.07 2.63
CA ASP A 187 2.59 -9.49 2.10
C ASP A 187 1.43 -8.64 2.67
N GLN A 188 1.49 -8.27 3.95
CA GLN A 188 0.48 -7.42 4.58
C GLN A 188 0.46 -6.00 3.99
N VAL A 189 1.62 -5.38 3.83
CA VAL A 189 1.74 -4.03 3.24
C VAL A 189 1.18 -4.01 1.81
N GLU A 190 1.46 -5.04 1.01
CA GLU A 190 0.93 -5.13 -0.35
C GLU A 190 -0.59 -5.37 -0.35
N SER A 191 -1.10 -6.19 0.57
CA SER A 191 -2.55 -6.42 0.73
C SER A 191 -3.31 -5.12 1.08
N GLU A 192 -2.81 -4.34 2.05
CA GLU A 192 -3.41 -3.06 2.43
C GLU A 192 -3.40 -2.06 1.26
N ARG A 193 -2.31 -2.04 0.49
CA ARG A 193 -2.21 -1.21 -0.70
C ARG A 193 -3.23 -1.61 -1.77
N LEU A 194 -3.40 -2.90 -2.03
CA LEU A 194 -4.38 -3.41 -2.99
C LEU A 194 -5.82 -3.10 -2.55
N LEU A 195 -6.13 -3.23 -1.25
CA LEU A 195 -7.44 -2.86 -0.71
C LEU A 195 -7.74 -1.37 -0.93
N THR A 196 -6.75 -0.50 -0.68
CA THR A 196 -6.88 0.94 -0.90
C THR A 196 -7.10 1.26 -2.38
N GLU A 197 -6.36 0.60 -3.28
CA GLU A 197 -6.52 0.76 -4.72
C GLU A 197 -7.92 0.31 -5.18
N LEU A 198 -8.38 -0.85 -4.71
CA LEU A 198 -9.72 -1.39 -5.01
C LEU A 198 -10.84 -0.47 -4.50
N GLN A 199 -10.72 0.07 -3.29
CA GLN A 199 -11.67 1.06 -2.77
C GLN A 199 -11.74 2.31 -3.65
N SER A 200 -10.59 2.84 -4.07
CA SER A 200 -10.54 4.02 -4.94
C SER A 200 -11.15 3.76 -6.33
N ALA A 201 -10.94 2.56 -6.89
CA ALA A 201 -11.53 2.16 -8.16
C ALA A 201 -13.05 1.97 -8.03
N HIS A 202 -13.50 1.38 -6.92
CA HIS A 202 -14.92 1.22 -6.63
C HIS A 202 -15.63 2.58 -6.51
N GLN A 203 -15.03 3.55 -5.82
CA GLN A 203 -15.57 4.90 -5.70
C GLN A 203 -15.69 5.60 -7.06
N LYS A 204 -14.66 5.50 -7.91
CA LYS A 204 -14.71 6.04 -9.28
C LYS A 204 -15.80 5.39 -10.14
N LEU A 205 -15.98 4.07 -10.02
CA LEU A 205 -17.05 3.36 -10.72
C LEU A 205 -18.43 3.84 -10.27
N GLN A 206 -18.63 4.06 -8.96
CA GLN A 206 -19.89 4.61 -8.45
C GLN A 206 -20.14 6.04 -8.97
N GLU A 207 -19.10 6.88 -9.00
CA GLU A 207 -19.20 8.23 -9.58
C GLU A 207 -19.55 8.20 -11.06
N TYR A 208 -18.90 7.34 -11.85
CA TYR A 208 -19.22 7.19 -13.27
C TYR A 208 -20.61 6.60 -13.50
N ALA A 209 -21.05 5.65 -12.67
CA ALA A 209 -22.40 5.11 -12.74
C ALA A 209 -23.45 6.20 -12.48
N ALA A 210 -23.25 7.04 -11.46
CA ALA A 210 -24.14 8.17 -11.16
C ALA A 210 -24.17 9.19 -12.31
N GLN A 211 -23.02 9.54 -12.88
CA GLN A 211 -22.94 10.43 -14.04
C GLN A 211 -23.62 9.83 -15.28
N ALA A 212 -23.47 8.53 -15.51
CA ALA A 212 -24.12 7.83 -16.62
C ALA A 212 -25.64 7.81 -16.44
N GLU A 213 -26.14 7.61 -15.21
CA GLU A 213 -27.57 7.66 -14.89
C GLU A 213 -28.15 9.06 -15.13
N GLU A 214 -27.47 10.12 -14.66
CA GLU A 214 -27.89 11.50 -14.89
C GLU A 214 -27.92 11.85 -16.38
N LEU A 215 -26.90 11.44 -17.13
CA LEU A 215 -26.81 11.66 -18.57
C LEU A 215 -27.89 10.88 -19.33
N ALA A 216 -28.19 9.64 -18.92
CA ALA A 216 -29.28 8.86 -19.48
C ALA A 216 -30.64 9.54 -19.22
N ALA A 217 -30.89 9.99 -17.99
CA ALA A 217 -32.10 10.72 -17.64
C ALA A 217 -32.25 12.04 -18.42
N ALA A 218 -31.15 12.79 -18.62
CA ALA A 218 -31.15 14.02 -19.40
C ALA A 218 -31.42 13.77 -20.90
N ARG A 219 -30.82 12.72 -21.47
CA ARG A 219 -31.09 12.29 -22.86
C ARG A 219 -32.54 11.92 -23.05
N GLU A 220 -33.13 11.19 -22.11
CA GLU A 220 -34.52 10.78 -22.18
C GLU A 220 -35.47 11.97 -22.07
N ARG A 221 -35.21 12.91 -21.16
CA ARG A 221 -35.97 14.18 -21.10
C ARG A 221 -35.91 14.95 -22.42
N ASN A 222 -34.74 15.03 -23.06
CA ASN A 222 -34.57 15.74 -24.32
C ASN A 222 -35.29 15.00 -25.48
N ARG A 223 -35.25 13.66 -25.49
CA ARG A 223 -35.99 12.83 -26.45
C ARG A 223 -37.49 13.09 -26.33
N LEU A 224 -38.03 13.04 -25.10
CA LEU A 224 -39.44 13.30 -24.83
C LEU A 224 -39.86 14.74 -25.18
N ALA A 225 -39.01 15.74 -24.90
CA ALA A 225 -39.29 17.12 -25.29
C ALA A 225 -39.40 17.32 -26.81
N ARG A 226 -38.53 16.65 -27.58
CA ARG A 226 -38.62 16.64 -29.06
C ARG A 226 -39.87 15.93 -29.55
N GLU A 227 -40.15 14.74 -29.04
CA GLU A 227 -41.34 13.97 -29.40
C GLU A 227 -42.64 14.75 -29.10
N LEU A 228 -42.70 15.44 -27.96
CA LEU A 228 -43.79 16.36 -27.62
C LEU A 228 -43.88 17.55 -28.57
N HIS A 229 -42.76 18.17 -28.93
CA HIS A 229 -42.74 19.32 -29.83
C HIS A 229 -43.19 18.94 -31.25
N ASP A 230 -42.73 17.80 -31.76
CA ASP A 230 -43.08 17.33 -33.10
C ASP A 230 -44.57 16.96 -33.17
N SER A 231 -45.05 16.16 -32.21
CA SER A 231 -46.46 15.76 -32.10
C SER A 231 -47.37 16.99 -31.92
N GLY A 232 -46.97 17.91 -31.03
CA GLY A 232 -47.71 19.14 -30.76
C GLY A 232 -47.75 20.08 -31.97
N SER A 233 -46.63 20.27 -32.66
CA SER A 233 -46.55 21.10 -33.87
C SER A 233 -47.40 20.52 -35.00
N GLN A 234 -47.38 19.20 -35.20
CA GLN A 234 -48.19 18.52 -36.21
C GLN A 234 -49.69 18.65 -35.91
N ALA A 235 -50.10 18.49 -34.65
CA ALA A 235 -51.49 18.67 -34.23
C ALA A 235 -51.96 20.11 -34.43
N ILE A 236 -51.17 21.11 -34.00
CA ILE A 236 -51.50 22.54 -34.16
C ILE A 236 -51.57 22.91 -35.65
N PHE A 237 -50.65 22.42 -36.48
CA PHE A 237 -50.67 22.64 -37.92
C PHE A 237 -51.96 22.10 -38.56
N SER A 238 -52.34 20.87 -38.21
CA SER A 238 -53.54 20.23 -38.74
C SER A 238 -54.82 20.96 -38.29
N ILE A 239 -54.91 21.37 -37.02
CA ILE A 239 -56.01 22.20 -36.50
C ILE A 239 -56.09 23.54 -37.24
N THR A 240 -54.94 24.18 -37.49
CA THR A 240 -54.87 25.46 -38.21
C THR A 240 -55.37 25.31 -39.64
N LEU A 241 -54.95 24.26 -40.36
CA LEU A 241 -55.38 23.99 -41.73
C LEU A 241 -56.89 23.69 -41.80
N THR A 242 -57.41 22.87 -40.90
CA THR A 242 -58.85 22.55 -40.81
C THR A 242 -59.67 23.80 -40.47
N SER A 243 -59.18 24.67 -39.59
CA SER A 243 -59.81 25.96 -39.26
C SER A 243 -59.88 26.89 -40.49
N GLN A 244 -58.79 27.01 -41.25
CA GLN A 244 -58.77 27.78 -42.49
C GLN A 244 -59.75 27.22 -43.53
N SER A 245 -59.83 25.89 -43.65
CA SER A 245 -60.79 25.20 -44.52
C SER A 245 -62.24 25.49 -44.14
N ALA A 246 -62.57 25.40 -42.84
CA ALA A 246 -63.91 25.75 -42.34
C ALA A 246 -64.28 27.22 -42.65
N ARG A 247 -63.31 28.13 -42.58
CA ARG A 247 -63.51 29.55 -42.92
C ARG A 247 -63.75 29.77 -44.42
N LEU A 248 -63.10 29.01 -45.30
CA LEU A 248 -63.35 29.05 -46.75
C LEU A 248 -64.71 28.44 -47.12
N LEU A 249 -65.16 27.41 -46.39
CA LEU A 249 -66.48 26.77 -46.58
C LEU A 249 -67.64 27.68 -46.19
N LEU A 250 -67.46 28.58 -45.24
CA LEU A 250 -68.45 29.59 -44.83
C LEU A 250 -68.97 30.43 -46.00
N ASP A 251 -68.09 30.80 -46.93
CA ASP A 251 -68.44 31.64 -48.09
C ASP A 251 -68.99 30.83 -49.28
N ARG A 252 -68.70 29.53 -49.37
CA ARG A 252 -69.05 28.67 -50.52
C ARG A 252 -70.18 27.69 -50.25
N GLU A 253 -70.12 26.95 -49.15
CA GLU A 253 -71.02 25.86 -48.77
C GLU A 253 -71.31 25.88 -47.26
N PRO A 254 -72.09 26.87 -46.76
CA PRO A 254 -72.31 27.07 -45.32
C PRO A 254 -72.97 25.87 -44.62
N ALA A 255 -73.71 25.03 -45.36
CA ALA A 255 -74.33 23.82 -44.82
C ALA A 255 -73.32 22.75 -44.32
N ARG A 256 -72.06 22.78 -44.80
CA ARG A 256 -71.00 21.81 -44.43
C ARG A 256 -70.08 22.30 -43.30
N VAL A 257 -70.23 23.56 -42.89
CA VAL A 257 -69.44 24.16 -41.80
C VAL A 257 -69.61 23.41 -40.46
N PRO A 258 -70.82 22.96 -40.06
CA PRO A 258 -70.99 22.20 -38.81
C PRO A 258 -70.15 20.93 -38.76
N GLU A 259 -70.14 20.14 -39.84
CA GLU A 259 -69.36 18.91 -39.97
C GLU A 259 -67.85 19.18 -39.82
N GLN A 260 -67.37 20.28 -40.40
CA GLN A 260 -65.97 20.67 -40.31
C GLN A 260 -65.57 21.19 -38.92
N LEU A 261 -66.50 21.82 -38.20
CA LEU A 261 -66.30 22.22 -36.81
C LEU A 261 -66.29 21.02 -35.86
N ASP A 262 -67.13 20.01 -36.09
CA ASP A 262 -67.13 18.74 -35.34
C ASP A 262 -65.83 17.96 -35.55
N HIS A 263 -65.32 17.94 -36.80
CA HIS A 263 -64.02 17.37 -37.12
C HIS A 263 -62.89 18.09 -36.36
N LEU A 264 -62.93 19.43 -36.32
CA LEU A 264 -61.96 20.25 -35.60
C LEU A 264 -62.02 20.01 -34.07
N GLN A 265 -63.22 19.87 -33.48
CA GLN A 265 -63.38 19.49 -32.08
C GLN A 265 -62.78 18.11 -31.78
N THR A 266 -63.04 17.13 -32.63
CA THR A 266 -62.48 15.78 -32.50
C THR A 266 -60.95 15.80 -32.53
N MET A 267 -60.36 16.44 -33.54
CA MET A 267 -58.90 16.58 -33.66
C MET A 267 -58.27 17.28 -32.45
N THR A 268 -58.93 18.31 -31.91
CA THR A 268 -58.44 19.03 -30.73
C THR A 268 -58.52 18.17 -29.48
N GLY A 269 -59.58 17.39 -29.33
CA GLY A 269 -59.75 16.43 -28.23
C GLY A 269 -58.69 15.31 -28.26
N GLU A 270 -58.42 14.75 -29.45
CA GLU A 270 -57.38 13.73 -29.65
C GLU A 270 -55.98 14.27 -29.38
N ALA A 271 -55.65 15.47 -29.87
CA ALA A 271 -54.38 16.13 -29.61
C ALA A 271 -54.17 16.39 -28.10
N LEU A 272 -55.21 16.83 -27.40
CA LEU A 272 -55.17 17.05 -25.95
C LEU A 272 -55.00 15.73 -25.17
N ALA A 273 -55.64 14.65 -25.61
CA ALA A 273 -55.50 13.32 -25.01
C ALA A 273 -54.09 12.76 -25.18
N GLN A 274 -53.50 12.89 -26.37
CA GLN A 274 -52.12 12.48 -26.65
C GLN A 274 -51.11 13.26 -25.80
N LEU A 275 -51.23 14.58 -25.73
CA LEU A 275 -50.36 15.42 -24.89
C LEU A 275 -50.48 15.05 -23.40
N ARG A 276 -51.69 14.80 -22.90
CA ARG A 276 -51.91 14.35 -21.51
C ARG A 276 -51.27 13.00 -21.22
N SER A 277 -51.38 12.04 -22.15
CA SER A 277 -50.75 10.71 -22.02
C SER A 277 -49.23 10.81 -21.95
N LEU A 278 -48.61 11.63 -22.81
CA LEU A 278 -47.16 11.85 -22.81
C LEU A 278 -46.68 12.57 -21.55
N ILE A 279 -47.42 13.59 -21.06
CA ILE A 279 -47.12 14.27 -19.79
C ILE A 279 -47.25 13.31 -18.59
N ALA A 280 -48.20 12.37 -18.62
CA ALA A 280 -48.34 11.37 -17.56
C ALA A 280 -47.11 10.45 -17.45
N GLN A 281 -46.52 10.08 -18.59
CA GLN A 281 -45.27 9.29 -18.65
C GLN A 281 -44.04 10.05 -18.16
N LEU A 282 -44.08 11.39 -18.19
CA LEU A 282 -43.01 12.27 -17.68
C LEU A 282 -43.04 12.45 -16.15
N ARG A 283 -44.12 12.06 -15.48
CA ARG A 283 -44.21 12.18 -14.02
C ARG A 283 -43.40 11.04 -13.38
N PRO A 284 -42.38 11.33 -12.57
CA PRO A 284 -41.57 10.27 -11.96
C PRO A 284 -42.48 9.37 -11.10
N PRO A 285 -42.28 8.04 -11.10
CA PRO A 285 -42.95 7.17 -10.14
C PRO A 285 -42.59 7.67 -8.74
N GLN A 286 -43.61 7.93 -7.91
CA GLN A 286 -43.40 8.27 -6.51
C GLN A 286 -42.59 7.13 -5.88
N LYS A 287 -41.39 7.45 -5.37
CA LYS A 287 -40.63 6.53 -4.52
C LYS A 287 -41.50 6.22 -3.30
N LEU A 288 -42.05 5.01 -3.27
CA LEU A 288 -42.59 4.35 -2.08
C LEU A 288 -41.46 3.56 -1.41
#